data_AF-A0A3D2GNZ4-F1
#
_entry.id   AF-A0A3D2GNZ4-F1
#
_cell.length_a   1.000
_cell.length_b   1.000
_cell.length_c   1.000
_cell.angle_alpha   90.00
_cell.angle_beta   90.00
_cell.angle_gamma   90.00
#
_symmetry.space_group_name_H-M   'P 1'
#
loop_
_entity.id
_entity.type
_entity.pdbx_description
1 polymer ?
#
loop_
_entity_poly.entity_id
_entity_poly.type
_entity_poly.pdbx_seq_one_letter_code
_entity_poly.pdbx_strand_id
1 'polypeptide(L)'
;MSVFGSLFTGVSALNAQSQSLTIISNNIANNQTPGFKRSIATFANLVTGTDTNSILQPGGVRAASLGTVNQQGLLQTTGRKEDMGILGEGMFVVGANVANSIQFPYYTRAGRFEETEDGYLQTPSEIGSHVLYGWRLDENGDIPTNFDNLSSLEPVNLNFLPGFNNATSTVDPAINFDSSTPIDTDLSTGGSAFSRIITVYDSLGNEQLLTLDVTKVAPPNLENVAFDQTGLTLDTELNPSGTPTGAPQDLDITLGGTLTTVSLPAGITNLTVGELIDRINAALPDAPAAGAGSASLSEDGALVIVPVNEGDAVGPIQTAGGATLFTAVDSGLAGAGPSAGTITAATVLPSPPNPPNNTVSGNGTFPALGSDTANANPFGWWQVTLSAGDQVGTNASIGYINFNADGSINATANANGNLAISLNGINYNNGSDPGNFEFQIDRLTQLNSSFLTTDIDQNGSSFGVRRDYSIDENGVVNVLFSNDEIVPLYQIAIADFPNYNGLKSESLNVYTSTNESGEVSFREANVNGSGQVFSGSFEQSNVDLADEFSRLIITQRAYSAGTKVINTADQMLAELLNIR
;
A
#
# COMPACT_ATOMS: atom_id res chain seq x y z
N MET A 1 38.07 73.56 15.23
CA MET A 1 37.88 72.11 15.35
C MET A 1 38.02 71.74 16.81
N SER A 2 37.01 71.14 17.44
CA SER A 2 37.13 70.71 18.84
C SER A 2 37.98 69.44 18.90
N VAL A 3 39.17 69.50 19.51
CA VAL A 3 40.08 68.36 19.69
C VAL A 3 39.38 67.18 20.39
N PHE A 4 38.42 67.47 21.27
CA PHE A 4 37.58 66.48 21.93
C PHE A 4 36.67 65.70 20.97
N GLY A 5 36.16 66.35 19.92
CA GLY A 5 35.35 65.69 18.89
C GLY A 5 36.18 64.73 18.04
N SER A 6 37.41 65.13 17.66
CA SER A 6 38.33 64.23 16.93
C SER A 6 38.78 63.04 17.78
N LEU A 7 38.96 63.22 19.09
CA LEU A 7 39.28 62.12 20.01
C LEU A 7 38.11 61.15 20.14
N PHE A 8 36.87 61.65 20.27
CA PHE A 8 35.68 60.80 20.35
C PHE A 8 35.46 59.96 19.07
N THR A 9 35.61 60.57 17.90
CA THR A 9 35.57 59.84 16.62
C THR A 9 36.74 58.85 16.50
N GLY A 10 37.94 59.20 16.97
CA GLY A 10 39.10 58.31 16.98
C GLY A 10 38.90 57.08 17.87
N VAL A 11 38.40 57.25 19.09
CA VAL A 11 38.13 56.15 20.04
C VAL A 11 36.99 55.25 19.54
N SER A 12 35.91 55.83 19.02
CA SER A 12 34.81 55.04 18.45
C SER A 12 35.24 54.24 17.21
N ALA A 13 36.07 54.82 16.34
CA ALA A 13 36.68 54.11 15.23
C ALA A 13 37.60 52.95 15.70
N LEU A 14 38.46 53.17 16.69
CA LEU A 14 39.32 52.10 17.24
C LEU A 14 38.51 50.95 17.83
N ASN A 15 37.43 51.24 18.56
CA ASN A 15 36.54 50.22 19.11
C ASN A 15 35.84 49.44 17.98
N ALA A 16 35.29 50.15 16.99
CA ALA A 16 34.65 49.52 15.82
C ALA A 16 35.63 48.61 15.04
N GLN A 17 36.89 49.05 14.85
CA GLN A 17 37.92 48.23 14.20
C GLN A 17 38.34 47.04 15.08
N SER A 18 38.40 47.18 16.40
CA SER A 18 38.67 46.06 17.31
C SER A 18 37.59 44.98 17.21
N GLN A 19 36.31 45.36 17.13
CA GLN A 19 35.22 44.40 16.91
C GLN A 19 35.35 43.70 15.56
N SER A 20 35.72 44.43 14.50
CA SER A 20 36.00 43.84 13.19
C SER A 20 37.15 42.83 13.24
N LEU A 21 38.23 43.12 13.97
CA LEU A 21 39.32 42.15 14.17
C LEU A 21 38.85 40.90 14.90
N THR A 22 38.01 41.05 15.93
CA THR A 22 37.42 39.90 16.65
C THR A 22 36.59 39.02 15.72
N ILE A 23 35.75 39.63 14.87
CA ILE A 23 34.90 38.90 13.91
C ILE A 23 35.77 38.13 12.90
N ILE A 24 36.77 38.78 12.29
CA ILE A 24 37.69 38.14 11.34
C ILE A 24 38.46 36.99 12.00
N SER A 25 38.94 37.21 13.23
CA SER A 25 39.66 36.19 13.98
C SER A 25 38.77 34.98 14.30
N ASN A 26 37.50 35.22 14.62
CA ASN A 26 36.51 34.17 14.85
C ASN A 26 36.22 33.38 13.56
N ASN A 27 36.04 34.06 12.43
CA ASN A 27 35.86 33.41 11.13
C ASN A 27 37.04 32.51 10.78
N ILE A 28 38.27 33.00 10.92
CA ILE A 28 39.50 32.24 10.64
C ILE A 28 39.59 31.01 11.55
N ALA A 29 39.29 31.16 12.84
CA ALA A 29 39.34 30.08 13.81
C ALA A 29 38.32 28.97 13.50
N ASN A 30 37.14 29.33 12.97
CA ASN A 30 36.04 28.41 12.72
C ASN A 30 35.89 27.98 11.25
N ASN A 31 36.86 28.25 10.38
CA ASN A 31 36.80 27.85 8.97
C ASN A 31 36.72 26.32 8.77
N GLN A 32 37.23 25.53 9.72
CA GLN A 32 37.16 24.07 9.66
C GLN A 32 35.96 23.50 10.41
N THR A 33 35.16 24.33 11.07
CA THR A 33 34.01 23.89 11.84
C THR A 33 32.83 23.66 10.88
N PRO A 34 32.28 22.44 10.80
CA PRO A 34 31.13 22.15 9.95
C PRO A 34 29.93 23.03 10.30
N GLY A 35 29.22 23.51 9.29
CA GLY A 35 28.05 24.37 9.43
C GLY A 35 28.32 25.79 9.95
N PHE A 36 29.58 26.19 10.18
CA PHE A 36 29.88 27.54 10.66
C PHE A 36 29.60 28.59 9.58
N LYS A 37 28.78 29.59 9.94
CA LYS A 37 28.44 30.71 9.07
C LYS A 37 29.28 31.94 9.39
N ARG A 38 29.93 32.45 8.35
CA ARG A 38 30.72 33.68 8.34
C ARG A 38 29.93 34.85 8.92
N SER A 39 30.61 35.65 9.72
CA SER A 39 30.09 36.94 10.19
C SER A 39 30.90 38.09 9.62
N ILE A 40 30.25 39.21 9.30
CA ILE A 40 30.87 40.39 8.71
C ILE A 40 30.63 41.59 9.62
N ALA A 41 31.67 42.39 9.83
CA ALA A 41 31.54 43.67 10.51
C ALA A 41 30.92 44.71 9.57
N THR A 42 29.75 45.24 9.93
CA THR A 42 29.13 46.39 9.27
C THR A 42 29.35 47.65 10.11
N PHE A 43 29.58 48.78 9.45
CA PHE A 43 29.87 50.04 10.13
C PHE A 43 28.75 51.04 9.86
N ALA A 44 28.23 51.64 10.92
CA ALA A 44 27.25 52.73 10.84
C ALA A 44 27.85 54.00 11.45
N ASN A 45 27.62 55.15 10.79
CA ASN A 45 27.95 56.45 11.35
C ASN A 45 26.91 56.83 12.42
N LEU A 46 27.36 57.37 13.54
CA LEU A 46 26.49 58.03 14.49
C LEU A 46 26.39 59.50 14.10
N VAL A 47 25.24 59.92 13.58
CA VAL A 47 24.94 61.32 13.31
C VAL A 47 24.18 61.88 14.51
N THR A 48 24.77 62.84 15.22
CA THR A 48 24.04 63.65 16.21
C THR A 48 23.37 64.82 15.48
N GLY A 49 22.11 65.12 15.85
CA GLY A 49 21.26 66.08 15.13
C GLY A 49 21.89 67.45 14.88
N THR A 50 21.55 68.04 13.74
CA THR A 50 22.05 69.34 13.29
C THR A 50 21.35 70.47 14.05
N ASP A 51 22.02 71.08 15.03
CA ASP A 51 21.58 72.36 15.57
C ASP A 51 21.91 73.51 14.61
N THR A 52 21.07 74.54 14.60
CA THR A 52 21.04 75.68 13.65
C THR A 52 22.30 76.57 13.63
N ASN A 53 23.33 76.25 14.41
CA ASN A 53 24.63 76.92 14.39
C ASN A 53 25.69 75.98 13.80
N SER A 54 26.34 76.42 12.73
CA SER A 54 27.41 75.85 11.87
C SER A 54 28.62 75.15 12.55
N ILE A 55 28.47 74.54 13.73
CA ILE A 55 29.50 73.75 14.40
C ILE A 55 29.28 72.30 13.99
N LEU A 56 30.13 71.80 13.10
CA LEU A 56 30.18 70.38 12.73
C LEU A 56 30.48 69.56 14.00
N GLN A 57 29.52 68.80 14.49
CA GLN A 57 29.77 67.78 15.50
C GLN A 57 30.27 66.52 14.78
N PRO A 58 31.51 66.08 15.02
CA PRO A 58 32.02 64.89 14.36
C PRO A 58 31.26 63.67 14.89
N GLY A 59 30.58 62.97 13.98
CA GLY A 59 29.90 61.72 14.27
C GLY A 59 30.88 60.61 14.64
N GLY A 60 30.45 59.68 15.47
CA GLY A 60 31.20 58.46 15.78
C GLY A 60 30.96 57.37 14.73
N VAL A 61 31.61 56.22 14.90
CA VAL A 61 31.31 54.99 14.15
C VAL A 61 31.02 53.87 15.13
N ARG A 62 30.05 53.02 14.81
CA ARG A 62 29.79 51.78 15.55
C ARG A 62 29.89 50.61 14.57
N ALA A 63 30.53 49.53 15.03
CA ALA A 63 30.49 48.25 14.34
C ALA A 63 29.29 47.43 14.84
N ALA A 64 28.69 46.67 13.94
CA ALA A 64 27.73 45.62 14.22
C ALA A 64 28.18 44.34 13.52
N SER A 65 27.87 43.19 14.10
CA SER A 65 28.11 41.90 13.45
C SER A 65 26.86 41.52 12.65
N LEU A 66 27.04 41.17 11.39
CA LEU A 66 26.00 40.58 10.54
C LEU A 66 26.45 39.18 10.15
N GLY A 67 25.72 38.16 10.57
CA GLY A 67 25.93 36.79 10.08
C GLY A 67 25.46 36.68 8.63
N THR A 68 26.17 35.90 7.81
CA THR A 68 25.71 35.50 6.46
C THR A 68 25.22 34.06 6.51
N VAL A 69 24.15 33.84 7.28
CA VAL A 69 23.58 32.51 7.52
C VAL A 69 22.92 31.96 6.25
N ASN A 70 22.38 32.86 5.42
CA ASN A 70 21.79 32.54 4.12
C ASN A 70 22.79 32.06 3.06
N GLN A 71 24.09 32.25 3.26
CA GLN A 71 25.10 31.79 2.30
C GLN A 71 25.49 30.35 2.60
N GLN A 72 25.40 29.50 1.58
CA GLN A 72 25.78 28.09 1.67
C GLN A 72 27.30 27.89 1.51
N GLY A 73 27.86 27.00 2.32
CA GLY A 73 29.21 26.45 2.18
C GLY A 73 29.26 25.18 1.32
N LEU A 74 30.46 24.70 1.02
CA LEU A 74 30.63 23.50 0.20
C LEU A 74 30.16 22.25 0.97
N LEU A 75 29.42 21.36 0.32
CA LEU A 75 29.11 20.04 0.88
C LEU A 75 30.32 19.11 0.73
N GLN A 76 30.75 18.51 1.83
CA GLN A 76 31.81 17.51 1.88
C GLN A 76 31.22 16.16 2.29
N THR A 77 31.49 15.13 1.50
CA THR A 77 31.13 13.74 1.81
C THR A 77 32.05 13.19 2.91
N THR A 78 31.47 12.50 3.90
CA THR A 78 32.20 11.92 5.05
C THR A 78 32.16 10.40 5.11
N GLY A 79 31.27 9.77 4.33
CA GLY A 79 31.06 8.32 4.34
C GLY A 79 30.31 7.81 5.59
N ARG A 80 29.92 8.69 6.51
CA ARG A 80 29.09 8.37 7.68
C ARG A 80 27.64 8.73 7.39
N LYS A 81 26.74 7.75 7.45
CA LYS A 81 25.30 7.94 7.18
C LYS A 81 24.60 8.90 8.15
N GLU A 82 25.15 9.08 9.35
CA GLU A 82 24.64 10.02 10.36
C GLU A 82 24.89 11.48 9.97
N ASP A 83 25.93 11.74 9.16
CA ASP A 83 26.24 13.09 8.72
C ASP A 83 25.28 13.49 7.61
N MET A 84 24.65 14.64 7.79
CA MET A 84 23.69 15.21 6.85
C MET A 84 24.06 16.64 6.47
N GLY A 85 23.99 16.92 5.17
CA GLY A 85 24.13 18.25 4.61
C GLY A 85 22.79 18.71 4.06
N ILE A 86 22.49 20.01 4.15
CA ILE A 86 21.35 20.58 3.42
C ILE A 86 21.92 21.34 2.20
N LEU A 87 21.36 21.09 1.02
CA LEU A 87 21.61 21.85 -0.20
C LEU A 87 20.44 22.82 -0.45
N GLY A 88 20.69 24.13 -0.51
CA GLY A 88 19.64 25.14 -0.59
C GLY A 88 19.28 25.75 0.76
N GLU A 89 18.14 26.42 0.85
CA GLU A 89 17.71 27.13 2.06
C GLU A 89 17.15 26.18 3.13
N GLY A 90 17.26 26.55 4.41
CA GLY A 90 16.72 25.76 5.52
C GLY A 90 17.70 25.45 6.65
N MET A 91 17.22 24.97 7.78
CA MET A 91 18.04 24.51 8.90
C MET A 91 17.44 23.28 9.55
N PHE A 92 18.28 22.45 10.17
CA PHE A 92 17.82 21.35 11.01
C PHE A 92 17.20 21.90 12.29
N VAL A 93 16.09 21.30 12.72
CA VAL A 93 15.44 21.59 13.99
C VAL A 93 16.03 20.69 15.06
N VAL A 94 16.65 21.28 16.07
CA VAL A 94 17.25 20.55 17.17
C VAL A 94 16.74 21.09 18.51
N GLY A 95 16.64 20.24 19.53
CA GLY A 95 16.11 20.62 20.83
C GLY A 95 16.82 19.89 21.97
N ALA A 96 16.74 20.45 23.18
CA ALA A 96 17.18 19.73 24.37
C ALA A 96 16.22 18.55 24.64
N ASN A 97 16.78 17.37 24.94
CA ASN A 97 15.99 16.19 25.28
C ASN A 97 15.33 16.38 26.66
N VAL A 98 14.15 17.00 26.68
CA VAL A 98 13.31 17.09 27.88
C VAL A 98 11.87 16.81 27.48
N ALA A 99 11.47 15.55 27.66
CA ALA A 99 10.08 15.11 27.85
C ALA A 99 9.00 15.91 27.09
N ASN A 100 8.77 15.53 25.82
CA ASN A 100 7.56 15.82 25.05
C ASN A 100 7.16 17.29 24.87
N SER A 101 8.07 18.25 25.00
CA SER A 101 7.78 19.65 24.65
C SER A 101 9.02 20.37 24.17
N ILE A 102 8.98 20.83 22.92
CA ILE A 102 10.00 21.69 22.33
C ILE A 102 9.81 23.10 22.90
N GLN A 103 10.25 23.33 24.14
CA GLN A 103 10.02 24.61 24.81
C GLN A 103 10.86 25.74 24.17
N PHE A 104 11.99 25.40 23.54
CA PHE A 104 12.86 26.31 22.79
C PHE A 104 13.55 25.55 21.65
N PRO A 105 13.00 25.55 20.42
CA PRO A 105 13.70 24.94 19.28
C PRO A 105 14.96 25.74 18.97
N TYR A 106 16.06 25.03 18.89
CA TYR A 106 17.30 25.52 18.32
C TYR A 106 17.36 25.11 16.85
N TYR A 107 18.04 25.91 16.05
CA TYR A 107 18.22 25.63 14.64
C TYR A 107 19.69 25.53 14.32
N THR A 108 20.09 24.57 13.50
CA THR A 108 21.49 24.41 13.12
C THR A 108 21.62 24.03 11.66
N ARG A 109 22.73 24.47 11.06
CA ARG A 109 23.16 24.02 9.74
C ARG A 109 24.25 22.94 9.83
N ALA A 110 24.82 22.74 11.03
CA ALA A 110 25.78 21.69 11.26
C ALA A 110 25.05 20.35 11.37
N GLY A 111 25.10 19.53 10.32
CA GLY A 111 24.46 18.22 10.34
C GLY A 111 25.41 17.08 10.68
N ARG A 112 26.31 17.29 11.64
CA ARG A 112 27.03 16.16 12.26
C ARG A 112 26.13 15.62 13.36
N PHE A 113 25.64 14.40 13.22
CA PHE A 113 24.82 13.72 14.21
C PHE A 113 25.44 12.39 14.63
N GLU A 114 25.07 11.91 15.81
CA GLU A 114 25.50 10.65 16.40
C GLU A 114 24.29 9.99 17.06
N GLU A 115 24.15 8.67 16.91
CA GLU A 115 23.10 7.89 17.58
C GLU A 115 23.51 7.67 19.05
N THR A 116 22.65 8.06 19.98
CA THR A 116 22.80 7.78 21.42
C THR A 116 22.46 6.32 21.73
N GLU A 117 22.89 5.81 22.89
CA GLU A 117 22.49 4.48 23.40
C GLU A 117 20.97 4.28 23.44
N ASP A 118 20.20 5.35 23.68
CA ASP A 118 18.73 5.34 23.67
C ASP A 118 18.11 5.36 22.25
N GLY A 119 18.92 5.46 21.19
CA GLY A 119 18.50 5.48 19.78
C GLY A 119 18.20 6.85 19.18
N TYR A 120 18.33 7.93 19.94
CA TYR A 120 18.11 9.29 19.44
C TYR A 120 19.26 9.76 18.55
N LEU A 121 18.93 10.42 17.45
CA LEU A 121 19.92 11.18 16.67
C LEU A 121 20.18 12.52 17.35
N GLN A 122 21.39 12.73 17.86
CA GLN A 122 21.78 13.98 18.53
C GLN A 122 23.06 14.57 17.94
N THR A 123 23.24 15.87 18.09
CA THR A 123 24.53 16.52 17.83
C THR A 123 25.59 15.93 18.78
N PRO A 124 26.87 15.81 18.37
CA PRO A 124 27.95 15.31 19.22
C PRO A 124 27.95 15.95 20.61
N SER A 125 28.28 15.14 21.62
CA SER A 125 28.23 15.56 23.03
C SER A 125 29.10 16.78 23.33
N GLU A 126 30.15 17.01 22.54
CA GLU A 126 31.05 18.17 22.64
C GLU A 126 30.38 19.49 22.18
N ILE A 127 29.27 19.40 21.43
CA ILE A 127 28.57 20.50 20.77
C ILE A 127 27.18 20.73 21.41
N GLY A 128 26.89 20.08 22.55
CA GLY A 128 25.77 20.45 23.42
C GLY A 128 24.57 19.51 23.44
N SER A 129 24.70 18.27 22.94
CA SER A 129 23.69 17.20 23.06
C SER A 129 22.25 17.61 22.71
N HIS A 130 22.07 18.25 21.55
CA HIS A 130 20.75 18.59 21.02
C HIS A 130 20.24 17.44 20.15
N VAL A 131 19.01 16.97 20.39
CA VAL A 131 18.36 15.90 19.61
C VAL A 131 17.74 16.50 18.36
N LEU A 132 17.84 15.77 17.24
CA LEU A 132 17.20 16.10 15.97
C LEU A 132 15.70 15.80 16.04
N TYR A 133 14.89 16.74 15.53
CA TYR A 133 13.44 16.61 15.45
C TYR A 133 12.98 16.41 14.02
N GLY A 134 11.91 15.64 13.87
CA GLY A 134 11.25 15.37 12.59
C GLY A 134 9.80 14.99 12.80
N TRP A 135 9.07 14.84 11.70
CA TRP A 135 7.73 14.27 11.74
C TRP A 135 7.83 12.76 11.79
N ARG A 136 7.07 12.14 12.68
CA ARG A 136 6.84 10.70 12.63
C ARG A 136 5.89 10.41 11.47
N LEU A 137 6.28 9.51 10.57
CA LEU A 137 5.39 9.06 9.50
C LEU A 137 4.41 8.03 10.05
N ASP A 138 3.21 8.02 9.47
CA ASP A 138 2.25 6.95 9.73
C ASP A 138 2.61 5.66 8.97
N GLU A 139 1.80 4.61 9.15
CA GLU A 139 1.97 3.30 8.51
C GLU A 139 1.90 3.37 6.97
N ASN A 140 1.34 4.44 6.41
CA ASN A 140 1.25 4.67 4.97
C ASN A 140 2.43 5.49 4.42
N GLY A 141 3.33 5.95 5.29
CA GLY A 141 4.43 6.83 4.88
C GLY A 141 3.97 8.27 4.60
N ASP A 142 2.85 8.71 5.17
CA ASP A 142 2.40 10.10 5.07
C ASP A 142 2.83 10.91 6.31
N ILE A 143 3.07 12.20 6.10
CA ILE A 143 3.34 13.14 7.18
C ILE A 143 2.04 13.57 7.89
N PRO A 144 2.09 13.91 9.20
CA PRO A 144 0.93 14.43 9.92
C PRO A 144 0.34 15.68 9.26
N THR A 145 -0.99 15.78 9.21
CA THR A 145 -1.71 16.90 8.54
C THR A 145 -1.43 18.29 9.14
N ASN A 146 -0.82 18.37 10.33
CA ASN A 146 -0.45 19.60 11.04
C ASN A 146 1.06 19.89 10.97
N PHE A 147 1.69 19.69 9.81
CA PHE A 147 3.15 19.76 9.64
C PHE A 147 3.76 21.13 9.97
N ASP A 148 3.03 22.23 9.81
CA ASP A 148 3.56 23.59 10.05
C ASP A 148 3.63 23.99 11.54
N ASN A 149 3.17 23.12 12.47
CA ASN A 149 3.22 23.41 13.90
C ASN A 149 4.35 22.64 14.61
N LEU A 150 5.09 23.34 15.48
CA LEU A 150 6.13 22.79 16.36
C LEU A 150 5.66 21.59 17.19
N SER A 151 4.37 21.49 17.54
CA SER A 151 3.83 20.35 18.30
C SER A 151 3.75 19.04 17.51
N SER A 152 3.88 19.09 16.19
CA SER A 152 3.90 17.89 15.32
C SER A 152 5.28 17.23 15.25
N LEU A 153 6.31 17.93 15.71
CA LEU A 153 7.68 17.45 15.67
C LEU A 153 7.98 16.58 16.88
N GLU A 154 8.46 15.38 16.62
CA GLU A 154 8.90 14.42 17.62
C GLU A 154 10.43 14.23 17.51
N PRO A 155 11.12 13.91 18.62
CA PRO A 155 12.54 13.59 18.55
C PRO A 155 12.73 12.32 17.71
N VAL A 156 13.63 12.38 16.74
CA VAL A 156 13.92 11.25 15.85
C VAL A 156 14.60 10.15 16.67
N ASN A 157 13.85 9.09 16.94
CA ASN A 157 14.30 7.92 17.67
C ASN A 157 14.36 6.70 16.75
N LEU A 158 15.56 6.17 16.54
CA LEU A 158 15.79 4.99 15.71
C LEU A 158 15.62 3.67 16.48
N ASN A 159 15.48 3.71 17.80
CA ASN A 159 15.28 2.57 18.68
C ASN A 159 13.80 2.39 19.03
N PHE A 160 12.98 2.23 17.99
CA PHE A 160 11.56 1.91 18.15
C PHE A 160 11.38 0.38 18.19
N LEU A 161 11.25 -0.19 19.41
CA LEU A 161 10.82 -1.57 19.69
C LEU A 161 11.71 -2.71 19.11
N PRO A 162 11.72 -3.92 19.71
CA PRO A 162 12.72 -4.95 19.43
C PRO A 162 12.63 -5.61 18.04
N GLY A 163 11.62 -5.28 17.24
CA GLY A 163 11.49 -5.71 15.85
C GLY A 163 10.16 -5.28 15.23
N PHE A 164 10.08 -5.46 13.92
CA PHE A 164 8.94 -5.10 13.08
C PHE A 164 8.45 -6.33 12.33
N ASN A 165 7.13 -6.48 12.25
CA ASN A 165 6.45 -7.51 11.47
C ASN A 165 5.19 -6.90 10.87
N ASN A 166 4.85 -7.31 9.66
CA ASN A 166 3.57 -6.99 9.03
C ASN A 166 2.73 -8.26 8.96
N ALA A 167 1.51 -8.21 9.51
CA ALA A 167 0.53 -9.25 9.23
C ALA A 167 0.18 -9.21 7.74
N THR A 168 0.03 -10.36 7.11
CA THR A 168 -0.41 -10.41 5.71
C THR A 168 -1.80 -9.79 5.63
N SER A 169 -1.99 -8.79 4.76
CA SER A 169 -3.29 -8.19 4.45
C SER A 169 -3.73 -8.42 3.01
N THR A 170 -2.81 -8.76 2.10
CA THR A 170 -3.12 -9.15 0.72
C THR A 170 -2.28 -10.35 0.26
N VAL A 171 -2.89 -11.20 -0.55
CA VAL A 171 -2.24 -12.32 -1.27
C VAL A 171 -2.68 -12.26 -2.73
N ASP A 172 -1.73 -12.22 -3.65
CA ASP A 172 -1.97 -12.15 -5.11
C ASP A 172 -1.32 -13.35 -5.84
N PRO A 173 -2.05 -14.46 -6.01
CA PRO A 173 -1.58 -15.61 -6.76
C PRO A 173 -1.91 -15.50 -8.25
N ALA A 174 -0.90 -15.73 -9.10
CA ALA A 174 -1.05 -15.89 -10.53
C ALA A 174 -1.10 -17.38 -10.90
N ILE A 175 -2.30 -17.92 -11.10
CA ILE A 175 -2.53 -19.34 -11.37
C ILE A 175 -3.34 -19.52 -12.66
N ASN A 176 -2.87 -20.44 -13.51
CA ASN A 176 -3.66 -20.94 -14.63
C ASN A 176 -4.35 -22.27 -14.24
N PHE A 177 -5.67 -22.31 -14.43
CA PHE A 177 -6.54 -23.46 -14.25
C PHE A 177 -6.68 -24.24 -15.55
N ASP A 178 -6.59 -25.56 -15.46
CA ASP A 178 -6.75 -26.43 -16.62
C ASP A 178 -8.23 -26.52 -17.03
N SER A 179 -8.56 -26.06 -18.24
CA SER A 179 -9.93 -26.13 -18.76
C SER A 179 -10.41 -27.57 -18.99
N SER A 180 -9.51 -28.53 -19.21
CA SER A 180 -9.81 -29.92 -19.58
C SER A 180 -10.14 -30.84 -18.40
N THR A 181 -10.03 -30.34 -17.17
CA THR A 181 -10.36 -31.13 -15.97
C THR A 181 -11.82 -31.60 -16.00
N PRO A 182 -12.09 -32.85 -15.59
CA PRO A 182 -13.45 -33.34 -15.46
C PRO A 182 -14.18 -32.58 -14.35
N ILE A 183 -15.50 -32.42 -14.52
CA ILE A 183 -16.37 -31.85 -13.49
C ILE A 183 -16.53 -32.89 -12.39
N ASP A 184 -16.26 -32.49 -11.14
CA ASP A 184 -16.58 -33.30 -9.98
C ASP A 184 -18.06 -33.15 -9.62
N THR A 185 -18.76 -34.27 -9.56
CA THR A 185 -20.18 -34.35 -9.20
C THR A 185 -20.39 -34.76 -7.74
N ASP A 186 -19.33 -35.15 -7.03
CA ASP A 186 -19.40 -35.56 -5.62
C ASP A 186 -18.37 -34.83 -4.75
N LEU A 187 -18.80 -33.68 -4.23
CA LEU A 187 -18.00 -32.82 -3.36
C LEU A 187 -17.84 -33.37 -1.93
N SER A 188 -18.47 -34.48 -1.59
CA SER A 188 -18.42 -35.07 -0.24
C SER A 188 -17.14 -35.89 0.01
N THR A 189 -16.45 -36.31 -1.06
CA THR A 189 -15.25 -37.17 -0.97
C THR A 189 -13.95 -36.36 -0.76
N GLY A 190 -14.01 -35.03 -0.77
CA GLY A 190 -12.89 -34.15 -0.38
C GLY A 190 -11.69 -34.17 -1.34
N GLY A 191 -11.90 -34.48 -2.61
CA GLY A 191 -10.86 -34.44 -3.64
C GLY A 191 -10.63 -33.03 -4.18
N SER A 192 -9.37 -32.58 -4.19
CA SER A 192 -8.95 -31.33 -4.85
C SER A 192 -8.38 -31.63 -6.25
N ALA A 193 -8.83 -30.91 -7.28
CA ALA A 193 -8.22 -30.99 -8.61
C ALA A 193 -6.81 -30.35 -8.62
N PHE A 194 -6.62 -29.32 -7.80
CA PHE A 194 -5.35 -28.65 -7.58
C PHE A 194 -5.25 -28.18 -6.12
N SER A 195 -4.07 -28.33 -5.52
CA SER A 195 -3.79 -27.89 -4.15
C SER A 195 -2.46 -27.13 -4.09
N ARG A 196 -2.43 -25.97 -3.43
CA ARG A 196 -1.24 -25.14 -3.25
C ARG A 196 -1.18 -24.58 -1.83
N ILE A 197 -0.01 -24.70 -1.21
CA ILE A 197 0.28 -24.08 0.08
C ILE A 197 0.92 -22.70 -0.17
N ILE A 198 0.43 -21.69 0.53
CA ILE A 198 0.89 -20.31 0.55
C ILE A 198 1.25 -19.97 1.99
N THR A 199 2.41 -19.35 2.22
CA THR A 199 2.80 -18.89 3.55
C THR A 199 2.25 -17.49 3.78
N VAL A 200 1.54 -17.28 4.89
CA VAL A 200 1.03 -15.99 5.35
C VAL A 200 1.51 -15.72 6.77
N TYR A 201 1.48 -14.47 7.21
CA TYR A 201 1.99 -14.03 8.51
C TYR A 201 0.87 -13.50 9.39
N ASP A 202 0.90 -13.86 10.68
CA ASP A 202 -0.03 -13.34 11.68
C ASP A 202 0.43 -12.00 12.29
N SER A 203 -0.40 -11.41 13.16
CA SER A 203 -0.08 -10.15 13.84
C SER A 203 1.12 -10.22 14.80
N LEU A 204 1.59 -11.42 15.15
CA LEU A 204 2.77 -11.64 15.97
C LEU A 204 4.01 -11.98 15.13
N GLY A 205 3.87 -12.11 13.80
CA GLY A 205 4.95 -12.43 12.87
C GLY A 205 5.27 -13.93 12.75
N ASN A 206 4.39 -14.82 13.21
CA ASN A 206 4.55 -16.26 12.97
C ASN A 206 4.09 -16.64 11.56
N GLU A 207 4.76 -17.62 10.98
CA GLU A 207 4.38 -18.23 9.70
C GLU A 207 3.15 -19.13 9.87
N GLN A 208 2.14 -18.89 9.05
CA GLN A 208 0.91 -19.66 8.96
C GLN A 208 0.77 -20.20 7.54
N LEU A 209 0.29 -21.42 7.41
CA LEU A 209 0.09 -22.06 6.10
C LEU A 209 -1.37 -21.86 5.68
N LEU A 210 -1.56 -21.25 4.52
CA LEU A 210 -2.83 -21.16 3.81
C LEU A 210 -2.83 -22.19 2.70
N THR A 211 -3.75 -23.13 2.74
CA THR A 211 -3.93 -24.12 1.67
C THR A 211 -5.08 -23.68 0.76
N LEU A 212 -4.77 -23.51 -0.52
CA LEU A 212 -5.70 -23.29 -1.60
C LEU A 212 -6.01 -24.63 -2.25
N ASP A 213 -7.23 -25.09 -2.10
CA ASP A 213 -7.78 -26.26 -2.75
C ASP A 213 -8.84 -25.84 -3.77
N VAL A 214 -8.74 -26.35 -5.00
CA VAL A 214 -9.68 -26.01 -6.06
C VAL A 214 -10.18 -27.25 -6.78
N THR A 215 -11.49 -27.32 -6.96
CA THR A 215 -12.19 -28.42 -7.62
C THR A 215 -13.14 -27.87 -8.66
N LYS A 216 -13.18 -28.47 -9.86
CA LYS A 216 -14.09 -28.04 -10.93
C LYS A 216 -15.47 -28.61 -10.65
N VAL A 217 -16.50 -27.78 -10.73
CA VAL A 217 -17.87 -28.14 -10.32
C VAL A 217 -18.89 -27.83 -11.41
N ALA A 218 -20.07 -28.45 -11.30
CA ALA A 218 -21.21 -28.05 -12.09
C ALA A 218 -21.74 -26.67 -11.61
N PRO A 219 -22.53 -25.94 -12.43
CA PRO A 219 -23.12 -24.67 -12.01
C PRO A 219 -23.88 -24.79 -10.68
N PRO A 220 -23.56 -23.96 -9.66
CA PRO A 220 -24.09 -24.11 -8.31
C PRO A 220 -25.60 -23.80 -8.18
N ASN A 221 -26.21 -23.22 -9.21
CA ASN A 221 -27.65 -22.94 -9.28
C ASN A 221 -28.49 -24.09 -9.86
N LEU A 222 -27.94 -25.30 -9.96
CA LEU A 222 -28.75 -26.50 -10.07
C LEU A 222 -29.43 -26.89 -8.74
N GLU A 223 -29.11 -26.24 -7.61
CA GLU A 223 -29.83 -26.44 -6.35
C GLU A 223 -30.84 -25.32 -6.06
N ASN A 224 -32.04 -25.46 -6.63
CA ASN A 224 -33.25 -25.22 -5.86
C ASN A 224 -34.40 -26.07 -6.40
N VAL A 225 -34.13 -27.37 -6.52
CA VAL A 225 -35.22 -28.34 -6.42
C VAL A 225 -34.84 -29.44 -5.44
N ALA A 226 -35.11 -29.13 -4.17
CA ALA A 226 -35.38 -30.18 -3.20
C ALA A 226 -36.65 -30.89 -3.68
N PHE A 227 -36.51 -32.04 -4.31
CA PHE A 227 -37.63 -32.92 -4.59
C PHE A 227 -37.79 -33.85 -3.41
N ASP A 228 -38.87 -33.68 -2.66
CA ASP A 228 -39.24 -34.55 -1.55
C ASP A 228 -39.36 -36.00 -2.07
N GLN A 229 -38.37 -36.84 -1.71
CA GLN A 229 -38.24 -38.25 -2.09
C GLN A 229 -39.22 -39.17 -1.36
N THR A 230 -40.50 -38.81 -1.25
CA THR A 230 -41.51 -39.71 -0.69
C THR A 230 -42.50 -40.19 -1.76
N GLY A 231 -42.10 -41.24 -2.50
CA GLY A 231 -43.08 -42.23 -2.95
C GLY A 231 -43.05 -42.74 -4.40
N LEU A 232 -41.93 -42.72 -5.13
CA LEU A 232 -41.86 -43.32 -6.47
C LEU A 232 -40.78 -44.40 -6.54
N THR A 233 -41.20 -45.66 -6.46
CA THR A 233 -40.36 -46.82 -6.80
C THR A 233 -40.38 -47.05 -8.32
N LEU A 234 -39.27 -47.54 -8.87
CA LEU A 234 -39.03 -47.88 -10.28
C LEU A 234 -40.02 -48.91 -10.89
N ASP A 235 -41.01 -49.34 -10.10
CA ASP A 235 -41.89 -50.49 -10.34
C ASP A 235 -43.34 -50.08 -10.68
N THR A 236 -43.57 -48.84 -11.09
CA THR A 236 -44.89 -48.39 -11.51
C THR A 236 -45.21 -48.92 -12.92
N GLU A 237 -46.19 -49.81 -13.01
CA GLU A 237 -46.65 -50.39 -14.29
C GLU A 237 -47.40 -49.34 -15.13
N LEU A 238 -46.93 -49.09 -16.36
CA LEU A 238 -47.66 -48.36 -17.39
C LEU A 238 -48.49 -49.35 -18.20
N ASN A 239 -49.82 -49.16 -18.22
CA ASN A 239 -50.72 -49.97 -19.04
C ASN A 239 -51.05 -49.20 -20.33
N PRO A 240 -50.74 -49.75 -21.52
CA PRO A 240 -51.14 -49.14 -22.77
C PRO A 240 -52.67 -49.09 -22.87
N SER A 241 -53.22 -47.95 -23.31
CA SER A 241 -54.67 -47.80 -23.44
C SER A 241 -55.19 -48.63 -24.61
N GLY A 242 -55.62 -49.85 -24.30
CA GLY A 242 -56.12 -50.83 -25.28
C GLY A 242 -55.08 -51.89 -25.63
N THR A 243 -55.54 -53.13 -25.83
CA THR A 243 -54.69 -54.22 -26.31
C THR A 243 -54.31 -53.95 -27.77
N PRO A 244 -53.02 -53.72 -28.10
CA PRO A 244 -52.60 -53.47 -29.47
C PRO A 244 -52.81 -54.75 -30.28
N THR A 245 -53.92 -54.80 -31.01
CA THR A 245 -54.25 -55.92 -31.90
C THR A 245 -53.69 -55.60 -33.28
N GLY A 246 -52.36 -55.74 -33.44
CA GLY A 246 -51.65 -55.58 -34.72
C GLY A 246 -50.72 -54.35 -34.82
N ALA A 247 -49.57 -54.57 -35.48
CA ALA A 247 -48.40 -53.68 -35.69
C ALA A 247 -47.68 -53.15 -34.42
N PRO A 248 -46.34 -53.01 -34.43
CA PRO A 248 -45.62 -52.32 -33.36
C PRO A 248 -46.11 -50.86 -33.28
N GLN A 249 -46.24 -50.33 -32.06
CA GLN A 249 -46.49 -48.90 -31.85
C GLN A 249 -45.14 -48.22 -31.66
N ASP A 250 -44.84 -47.25 -32.52
CA ASP A 250 -43.57 -46.52 -32.49
C ASP A 250 -43.72 -45.22 -31.67
N LEU A 251 -42.73 -44.95 -30.83
CA LEU A 251 -42.56 -43.70 -30.11
C LEU A 251 -41.52 -42.86 -30.83
N ASP A 252 -41.91 -41.69 -31.31
CA ASP A 252 -41.04 -40.82 -32.11
C ASP A 252 -40.39 -39.77 -31.20
N ILE A 253 -39.05 -39.76 -31.17
CA ILE A 253 -38.24 -38.81 -30.40
C ILE A 253 -37.40 -38.01 -31.39
N THR A 254 -37.49 -36.68 -31.39
CA THR A 254 -36.65 -35.84 -32.25
C THR A 254 -35.47 -35.28 -31.45
N LEU A 255 -34.24 -35.66 -31.79
CA LEU A 255 -33.01 -35.09 -31.23
C LEU A 255 -32.20 -34.40 -32.33
N GLY A 256 -31.80 -33.15 -32.12
CA GLY A 256 -30.97 -32.41 -33.09
C GLY A 256 -31.64 -32.31 -34.48
N GLY A 257 -32.97 -32.25 -34.52
CA GLY A 257 -33.75 -32.24 -35.77
C GLY A 257 -33.86 -33.60 -36.50
N THR A 258 -33.29 -34.68 -35.96
CA THR A 258 -33.39 -36.04 -36.49
C THR A 258 -34.42 -36.84 -35.70
N LEU A 259 -35.34 -37.50 -36.40
CA LEU A 259 -36.37 -38.35 -35.81
C LEU A 259 -35.81 -39.75 -35.53
N THR A 260 -35.75 -40.13 -34.27
CA THR A 260 -35.39 -41.47 -33.77
C THR A 260 -36.66 -42.18 -33.31
N THR A 261 -36.98 -43.30 -33.93
CA THR A 261 -38.19 -44.08 -33.65
C THR A 261 -37.88 -45.24 -32.70
N VAL A 262 -38.51 -45.26 -31.52
CA VAL A 262 -38.40 -46.34 -30.53
C VAL A 262 -39.57 -47.30 -30.71
N SER A 263 -39.30 -48.50 -31.24
CA SER A 263 -40.35 -49.49 -31.48
C SER A 263 -40.73 -50.27 -30.23
N LEU A 264 -42.03 -50.29 -29.91
CA LEU A 264 -42.60 -51.16 -28.89
C LEU A 264 -43.08 -52.48 -29.54
N PRO A 265 -42.78 -53.68 -28.98
CA PRO A 265 -43.23 -54.96 -29.50
C PRO A 265 -44.75 -55.07 -29.44
N ALA A 266 -45.32 -55.83 -30.37
CA ALA A 266 -46.75 -56.13 -30.37
C ALA A 266 -47.13 -57.00 -29.15
N GLY A 267 -48.24 -56.65 -28.49
CA GLY A 267 -48.84 -57.46 -27.42
C GLY A 267 -48.38 -57.15 -25.99
N ILE A 268 -47.67 -56.04 -25.75
CA ILE A 268 -47.39 -55.58 -24.38
C ILE A 268 -48.69 -55.30 -23.63
N THR A 269 -48.85 -55.91 -22.46
CA THR A 269 -49.97 -55.63 -21.55
C THR A 269 -49.56 -54.71 -20.40
N ASN A 270 -48.31 -54.75 -19.95
CA ASN A 270 -47.73 -53.86 -18.93
C ASN A 270 -46.26 -53.57 -19.32
N LEU A 271 -45.81 -52.32 -19.16
CA LEU A 271 -44.40 -51.93 -19.31
C LEU A 271 -43.98 -51.14 -18.07
N THR A 272 -42.83 -51.44 -17.48
CA THR A 272 -42.32 -50.63 -16.35
C THR A 272 -41.62 -49.37 -16.85
N VAL A 273 -41.58 -48.32 -16.01
CA VAL A 273 -40.87 -47.07 -16.33
C VAL A 273 -39.38 -47.33 -16.58
N GLY A 274 -38.77 -48.28 -15.85
CA GLY A 274 -37.38 -48.69 -16.07
C GLY A 274 -37.16 -49.32 -17.45
N GLU A 275 -38.02 -50.25 -17.87
CA GLU A 275 -37.91 -50.88 -19.20
C GLU A 275 -38.13 -49.88 -20.34
N LEU A 276 -38.96 -48.86 -20.14
CA LEU A 276 -39.14 -47.78 -21.10
C LEU A 276 -37.85 -46.95 -21.24
N ILE A 277 -37.20 -46.59 -20.13
CA ILE A 277 -35.94 -45.84 -20.12
C ILE A 277 -34.84 -46.64 -20.81
N ASP A 278 -34.70 -47.93 -20.49
CA ASP A 278 -33.70 -48.80 -21.13
C ASP A 278 -33.89 -48.89 -22.64
N ARG A 279 -35.15 -48.93 -23.10
CA ARG A 279 -35.49 -48.97 -24.53
C ARG A 279 -35.20 -47.65 -25.24
N ILE A 280 -35.42 -46.52 -24.58
CA ILE A 280 -35.05 -45.20 -25.12
C ILE A 280 -33.53 -45.09 -25.22
N ASN A 281 -32.81 -45.47 -24.15
CA ASN A 281 -31.35 -45.48 -24.12
C ASN A 281 -30.74 -46.41 -25.18
N ALA A 282 -31.35 -47.56 -25.45
CA ALA A 282 -30.91 -48.49 -26.50
C ALA A 282 -31.23 -48.02 -27.93
N ALA A 283 -32.22 -47.14 -28.10
CA ALA A 283 -32.63 -46.61 -29.40
C ALA A 283 -31.90 -45.31 -29.76
N LEU A 284 -31.33 -44.62 -28.78
CA LEU A 284 -30.38 -43.54 -29.02
C LEU A 284 -29.13 -44.14 -29.69
N PRO A 285 -28.59 -43.51 -30.75
CA PRO A 285 -27.56 -44.13 -31.58
C PRO A 285 -26.31 -44.46 -30.75
N ASP A 286 -26.05 -45.76 -30.57
CA ASP A 286 -24.81 -46.29 -30.06
C ASP A 286 -23.66 -45.92 -31.01
N ALA A 287 -22.90 -44.89 -30.65
CA ALA A 287 -21.51 -44.77 -31.08
C ALA A 287 -20.61 -45.04 -29.86
N PRO A 288 -19.74 -46.07 -29.89
CA PRO A 288 -18.90 -46.47 -28.77
C PRO A 288 -17.69 -45.53 -28.59
N ALA A 289 -17.96 -44.25 -28.34
CA ALA A 289 -17.00 -43.27 -27.87
C ALA A 289 -17.75 -42.23 -27.02
N ALA A 290 -17.29 -42.03 -25.79
CA ALA A 290 -17.81 -41.13 -24.75
C ALA A 290 -18.67 -39.95 -25.27
N GLY A 291 -19.99 -40.05 -25.10
CA GLY A 291 -20.94 -39.00 -25.45
C GLY A 291 -22.24 -39.50 -26.09
N ALA A 292 -22.90 -40.48 -25.46
CA ALA A 292 -24.25 -40.90 -25.85
C ALA A 292 -25.29 -40.08 -25.08
N GLY A 293 -26.37 -39.66 -25.73
CA GLY A 293 -27.48 -38.98 -25.06
C GLY A 293 -28.11 -39.96 -24.08
N SER A 294 -28.45 -39.50 -22.88
CA SER A 294 -29.01 -40.37 -21.85
C SER A 294 -30.42 -39.91 -21.48
N ALA A 295 -31.34 -40.86 -21.47
CA ALA A 295 -32.65 -40.74 -20.85
C ALA A 295 -32.57 -41.26 -19.42
N SER A 296 -33.05 -40.47 -18.46
CA SER A 296 -33.15 -40.85 -17.05
C SER A 296 -34.42 -40.27 -16.45
N LEU A 297 -34.85 -40.82 -15.32
CA LEU A 297 -35.91 -40.22 -14.54
C LEU A 297 -35.30 -39.11 -13.67
N SER A 298 -35.90 -37.93 -13.68
CA SER A 298 -35.67 -36.89 -12.67
C SER A 298 -36.24 -37.37 -11.32
N GLU A 299 -35.76 -36.77 -10.24
CA GLU A 299 -36.19 -37.03 -8.87
C GLU A 299 -37.70 -36.74 -8.65
N ASP A 300 -38.32 -35.97 -9.56
CA ASP A 300 -39.75 -35.69 -9.68
C ASP A 300 -40.61 -36.74 -10.42
N GLY A 301 -39.98 -37.78 -10.98
CA GLY A 301 -40.67 -38.74 -11.85
C GLY A 301 -40.88 -38.25 -13.30
N ALA A 302 -40.32 -37.10 -13.68
CA ALA A 302 -40.30 -36.64 -15.07
C ALA A 302 -39.19 -37.34 -15.87
N LEU A 303 -39.48 -37.78 -17.10
CA LEU A 303 -38.48 -38.35 -18.01
C LEU A 303 -37.63 -37.22 -18.62
N VAL A 304 -36.33 -37.22 -18.35
CA VAL A 304 -35.35 -36.25 -18.86
C VAL A 304 -34.49 -36.92 -19.91
N ILE A 305 -34.29 -36.26 -21.05
CA ILE A 305 -33.40 -36.73 -22.14
C ILE A 305 -32.35 -35.65 -22.37
N VAL A 306 -31.08 -36.00 -22.17
CA VAL A 306 -29.95 -35.08 -22.33
C VAL A 306 -29.30 -35.29 -23.71
N PRO A 307 -29.20 -34.27 -24.58
CA PRO A 307 -28.52 -34.37 -25.87
C PRO A 307 -27.00 -34.33 -25.73
N VAL A 308 -26.29 -34.72 -26.79
CA VAL A 308 -24.85 -34.98 -26.80
C VAL A 308 -23.96 -33.77 -27.09
N ASN A 309 -24.50 -32.69 -27.67
CA ASN A 309 -23.74 -31.51 -28.09
C ASN A 309 -24.47 -30.20 -27.73
N GLU A 310 -23.68 -29.15 -27.47
CA GLU A 310 -24.20 -27.79 -27.30
C GLU A 310 -24.88 -27.30 -28.59
N GLY A 311 -26.17 -26.95 -28.50
CA GLY A 311 -26.94 -26.37 -29.60
C GLY A 311 -28.08 -27.25 -30.14
N ASP A 312 -28.15 -28.52 -29.75
CA ASP A 312 -29.24 -29.41 -30.19
C ASP A 312 -30.47 -29.26 -29.30
N ALA A 313 -31.58 -28.77 -29.87
CA ALA A 313 -32.87 -28.74 -29.19
C ALA A 313 -33.49 -30.15 -29.15
N VAL A 314 -34.03 -30.54 -27.99
CA VAL A 314 -34.82 -31.76 -27.86
C VAL A 314 -36.26 -31.44 -28.27
N GLY A 315 -36.75 -32.08 -29.33
CA GLY A 315 -38.14 -31.95 -29.76
C GLY A 315 -39.08 -32.71 -28.82
N PRO A 316 -40.38 -32.39 -28.83
CA PRO A 316 -41.32 -33.07 -27.97
C PRO A 316 -41.48 -34.55 -28.35
N ILE A 317 -41.65 -35.41 -27.34
CA ILE A 317 -41.95 -36.82 -27.56
C ILE A 317 -43.40 -36.92 -28.05
N GLN A 318 -43.59 -37.52 -29.21
CA GLN A 318 -44.91 -37.70 -29.82
C GLN A 318 -45.13 -39.16 -30.22
N THR A 319 -46.38 -39.59 -30.16
CA THR A 319 -46.79 -40.84 -30.79
C THR A 319 -47.01 -40.57 -32.27
N ALA A 320 -46.71 -41.56 -33.13
CA ALA A 320 -47.09 -41.50 -34.53
C ALA A 320 -48.62 -41.36 -34.65
N GLY A 321 -49.12 -40.13 -34.80
CA GLY A 321 -50.55 -39.80 -34.87
C GLY A 321 -51.16 -39.08 -33.65
N GLY A 322 -50.39 -38.70 -32.64
CA GLY A 322 -50.84 -37.77 -31.58
C GLY A 322 -51.85 -38.31 -30.55
N ALA A 323 -51.99 -39.63 -30.42
CA ALA A 323 -52.86 -40.26 -29.42
C ALA A 323 -52.10 -40.55 -28.10
N THR A 324 -52.80 -40.52 -26.96
CA THR A 324 -52.25 -40.93 -25.65
C THR A 324 -52.08 -42.45 -25.61
N LEU A 325 -50.85 -42.94 -25.49
CA LEU A 325 -50.55 -44.38 -25.56
C LEU A 325 -50.69 -45.11 -24.22
N PHE A 326 -50.46 -44.41 -23.10
CA PHE A 326 -50.36 -45.00 -21.76
C PHE A 326 -51.25 -44.27 -20.75
N THR A 327 -51.87 -45.03 -19.86
CA THR A 327 -52.58 -44.52 -18.67
C THR A 327 -51.94 -45.11 -17.42
N ALA A 328 -51.48 -44.26 -16.50
CA ALA A 328 -50.96 -44.70 -15.20
C ALA A 328 -52.10 -45.26 -14.33
N VAL A 329 -51.87 -46.40 -13.66
CA VAL A 329 -52.90 -47.14 -12.92
C VAL A 329 -53.00 -46.75 -11.43
N ASP A 330 -52.16 -45.84 -10.93
CA ASP A 330 -52.23 -45.38 -9.54
C ASP A 330 -52.01 -43.86 -9.41
N SER A 331 -52.80 -43.22 -8.55
CA SER A 331 -52.96 -41.78 -8.39
C SER A 331 -51.80 -41.07 -7.66
N GLY A 332 -50.60 -41.64 -7.68
CA GLY A 332 -49.39 -41.05 -7.12
C GLY A 332 -48.74 -39.99 -8.03
N LEU A 333 -49.09 -39.93 -9.31
CA LEU A 333 -48.67 -38.87 -10.23
C LEU A 333 -49.67 -37.69 -10.20
N ALA A 334 -49.85 -37.10 -9.02
CA ALA A 334 -50.77 -35.98 -8.83
C ALA A 334 -50.11 -34.65 -9.24
N GLY A 335 -50.02 -34.44 -10.55
CA GLY A 335 -49.57 -33.19 -11.16
C GLY A 335 -49.72 -33.23 -12.67
N ALA A 336 -50.94 -33.00 -13.15
CA ALA A 336 -51.41 -33.11 -14.54
C ALA A 336 -51.66 -34.55 -15.04
N GLY A 337 -52.93 -34.96 -15.00
CA GLY A 337 -53.40 -36.00 -15.92
C GLY A 337 -53.12 -35.60 -17.38
N PRO A 338 -53.02 -36.56 -18.31
CA PRO A 338 -52.65 -36.28 -19.68
C PRO A 338 -53.80 -35.55 -20.39
N SER A 339 -53.82 -34.23 -20.25
CA SER A 339 -54.50 -33.36 -21.19
C SER A 339 -53.64 -33.33 -22.45
N ALA A 340 -54.24 -33.60 -23.61
CA ALA A 340 -53.58 -33.72 -24.90
C ALA A 340 -52.52 -32.61 -25.10
N GLY A 341 -51.25 -33.00 -25.08
CA GLY A 341 -50.14 -32.07 -25.18
C GLY A 341 -48.83 -32.77 -24.86
N THR A 342 -48.11 -33.16 -25.91
CA THR A 342 -46.68 -32.89 -26.06
C THR A 342 -45.87 -33.01 -24.76
N ILE A 343 -45.25 -34.18 -24.50
CA ILE A 343 -44.17 -34.27 -23.49
C ILE A 343 -43.05 -33.40 -24.03
N THR A 344 -42.98 -32.16 -23.53
CA THR A 344 -42.02 -31.16 -24.00
C THR A 344 -40.77 -31.38 -23.19
N ALA A 345 -39.74 -31.97 -23.79
CA ALA A 345 -38.41 -32.00 -23.20
C ALA A 345 -37.92 -30.56 -23.10
N ALA A 346 -37.95 -29.98 -21.91
CA ALA A 346 -37.36 -28.68 -21.68
C ALA A 346 -35.84 -28.88 -21.59
N THR A 347 -35.12 -28.55 -22.65
CA THR A 347 -33.70 -28.23 -22.55
C THR A 347 -33.58 -26.96 -21.70
N VAL A 348 -33.39 -27.12 -20.39
CA VAL A 348 -32.90 -26.01 -19.58
C VAL A 348 -31.41 -25.91 -19.92
N LEU A 349 -31.09 -25.12 -20.96
CA LEU A 349 -29.78 -24.46 -20.98
C LEU A 349 -29.70 -23.73 -19.64
N PRO A 350 -28.69 -24.01 -18.78
CA PRO A 350 -28.58 -23.31 -17.51
C PRO A 350 -28.50 -21.81 -17.85
N SER A 351 -29.58 -21.08 -17.56
CA SER A 351 -29.50 -19.63 -17.62
C SER A 351 -28.39 -19.21 -16.66
N PRO A 352 -27.54 -18.24 -17.03
CA PRO A 352 -26.56 -17.71 -16.11
C PRO A 352 -27.24 -17.39 -14.77
N PRO A 353 -26.75 -17.91 -13.64
CA PRO A 353 -27.42 -17.77 -12.36
C PRO A 353 -27.77 -16.32 -12.05
N ASN A 354 -29.01 -16.11 -11.61
CA ASN A 354 -29.34 -14.98 -10.75
C ASN A 354 -28.42 -15.09 -9.50
N PRO A 355 -27.59 -14.09 -9.14
CA PRO A 355 -26.44 -14.29 -8.26
C PRO A 355 -26.89 -14.66 -6.84
N PRO A 356 -26.74 -15.91 -6.37
CA PRO A 356 -26.86 -16.23 -4.95
C PRO A 356 -25.52 -15.87 -4.26
N ASN A 357 -25.52 -15.84 -2.94
CA ASN A 357 -24.29 -15.67 -2.15
C ASN A 357 -23.25 -16.70 -2.61
N ASN A 358 -22.15 -16.21 -3.20
CA ASN A 358 -21.08 -17.04 -3.74
C ASN A 358 -20.24 -17.73 -2.65
N THR A 359 -20.51 -17.36 -1.39
CA THR A 359 -19.94 -17.98 -0.19
C THR A 359 -20.84 -19.13 0.25
N VAL A 360 -20.29 -20.34 0.25
CA VAL A 360 -20.96 -21.57 0.69
C VAL A 360 -20.84 -21.74 2.20
N SER A 361 -19.65 -21.49 2.75
CA SER A 361 -19.37 -21.62 4.19
C SER A 361 -18.07 -20.90 4.58
N GLY A 362 -17.95 -20.58 5.87
CA GLY A 362 -16.74 -19.99 6.46
C GLY A 362 -16.73 -18.47 6.52
N ASN A 363 -15.57 -17.92 6.88
CA ASN A 363 -15.43 -16.52 7.25
C ASN A 363 -15.01 -15.60 6.08
N GLY A 364 -14.95 -16.12 4.87
CA GLY A 364 -14.61 -15.37 3.66
C GLY A 364 -15.84 -14.88 2.92
N THR A 365 -15.74 -13.69 2.35
CA THR A 365 -16.75 -13.15 1.42
C THR A 365 -16.20 -13.28 0.01
N PHE A 366 -16.82 -14.14 -0.80
CA PHE A 366 -16.47 -14.29 -2.22
C PHE A 366 -17.08 -13.16 -3.05
N PRO A 367 -16.37 -12.68 -4.10
CA PRO A 367 -16.89 -11.61 -4.94
C PRO A 367 -18.14 -12.08 -5.70
N ALA A 368 -19.07 -11.15 -5.93
CA ALA A 368 -20.24 -11.40 -6.76
C ALA A 368 -19.80 -11.66 -8.20
N LEU A 369 -20.58 -12.42 -8.97
CA LEU A 369 -20.30 -12.67 -10.38
C LEU A 369 -20.42 -11.37 -11.18
N GLY A 370 -19.67 -11.26 -12.27
CA GLY A 370 -19.76 -10.13 -13.18
C GLY A 370 -21.13 -10.02 -13.84
N SER A 371 -21.53 -8.79 -14.18
CA SER A 371 -22.80 -8.53 -14.90
C SER A 371 -22.85 -9.10 -16.32
N ASP A 372 -21.72 -9.60 -16.84
CA ASP A 372 -21.64 -10.31 -18.12
C ASP A 372 -22.14 -11.75 -17.97
N THR A 373 -23.46 -11.84 -17.91
CA THR A 373 -24.20 -13.09 -17.94
C THR A 373 -24.29 -13.68 -19.35
N ALA A 374 -23.90 -12.93 -20.39
CA ALA A 374 -24.00 -13.36 -21.78
C ALA A 374 -22.79 -14.18 -22.26
N ASN A 375 -21.60 -13.92 -21.70
CA ASN A 375 -20.35 -14.63 -22.05
C ASN A 375 -19.80 -15.52 -20.92
N ALA A 376 -20.54 -15.65 -19.81
CA ALA A 376 -20.20 -16.55 -18.72
C ALA A 376 -20.13 -18.00 -19.24
N ASN A 377 -19.01 -18.67 -19.02
CA ASN A 377 -18.87 -20.07 -19.44
C ASN A 377 -19.72 -20.96 -18.52
N PRO A 378 -20.74 -21.68 -19.04
CA PRO A 378 -21.57 -22.56 -18.21
C PRO A 378 -20.77 -23.73 -17.59
N PHE A 379 -19.57 -24.04 -18.10
CA PHE A 379 -18.68 -25.07 -17.58
C PHE A 379 -17.41 -24.49 -16.93
N GLY A 380 -17.38 -23.18 -16.69
CA GLY A 380 -16.26 -22.45 -16.09
C GLY A 380 -16.29 -22.38 -14.55
N TRP A 381 -17.11 -23.20 -13.89
CA TRP A 381 -17.32 -23.14 -12.45
C TRP A 381 -16.29 -23.93 -11.66
N TRP A 382 -15.74 -23.28 -10.64
CA TRP A 382 -14.78 -23.88 -9.72
C TRP A 382 -15.19 -23.59 -8.29
N GLN A 383 -15.13 -24.60 -7.44
CA GLN A 383 -15.19 -24.42 -6.00
C GLN A 383 -13.78 -24.19 -5.47
N VAL A 384 -13.61 -23.10 -4.75
CA VAL A 384 -12.37 -22.73 -4.08
C VAL A 384 -12.56 -22.91 -2.59
N THR A 385 -11.68 -23.70 -1.98
CA THR A 385 -11.58 -23.88 -0.54
C THR A 385 -10.25 -23.29 -0.09
N LEU A 386 -10.33 -22.25 0.74
CA LEU A 386 -9.19 -21.61 1.38
C LEU A 386 -9.19 -22.04 2.84
N SER A 387 -8.18 -22.81 3.26
CA SER A 387 -8.06 -23.26 4.66
C SER A 387 -6.79 -22.68 5.30
N ALA A 388 -6.97 -21.96 6.40
CA ALA A 388 -5.87 -21.33 7.13
C ALA A 388 -5.53 -22.08 8.42
N GLY A 389 -4.25 -22.45 8.57
CA GLY A 389 -3.72 -23.20 9.71
C GLY A 389 -3.76 -24.72 9.54
N ASP A 390 -3.05 -25.44 10.41
CA ASP A 390 -2.87 -26.91 10.38
C ASP A 390 -4.15 -27.71 10.73
N GLN A 391 -5.28 -27.04 10.96
CA GLN A 391 -6.56 -27.68 11.29
C GLN A 391 -7.52 -27.57 10.12
N VAL A 392 -7.60 -28.65 9.35
CA VAL A 392 -8.58 -28.84 8.28
C VAL A 392 -10.00 -28.66 8.86
N GLY A 393 -10.69 -27.59 8.46
CA GLY A 393 -12.14 -27.41 8.69
C GLY A 393 -12.59 -26.34 9.69
N THR A 394 -11.71 -25.74 10.51
CA THR A 394 -12.11 -24.71 11.49
C THR A 394 -11.94 -23.26 11.01
N ASN A 395 -11.10 -23.01 10.00
CA ASN A 395 -10.95 -21.71 9.31
C ASN A 395 -10.96 -21.89 7.78
N ALA A 396 -11.84 -22.76 7.29
CA ALA A 396 -12.00 -22.99 5.85
C ALA A 396 -13.09 -22.06 5.30
N SER A 397 -12.76 -21.22 4.33
CA SER A 397 -13.75 -20.50 3.53
C SER A 397 -13.93 -21.21 2.21
N ILE A 398 -15.19 -21.51 1.89
CA ILE A 398 -15.58 -22.23 0.68
C ILE A 398 -16.50 -21.32 -0.12
N GLY A 399 -16.21 -21.17 -1.40
CA GLY A 399 -17.05 -20.43 -2.33
C GLY A 399 -16.80 -20.82 -3.77
N TYR A 400 -17.59 -20.27 -4.69
CA TYR A 400 -17.44 -20.54 -6.11
C TYR A 400 -16.75 -19.38 -6.83
N ILE A 401 -16.09 -19.70 -7.95
CA ILE A 401 -15.62 -18.71 -8.92
C ILE A 401 -16.03 -19.19 -10.30
N ASN A 402 -16.18 -18.25 -11.23
CA ASN A 402 -16.52 -18.54 -12.61
C ASN A 402 -15.55 -17.83 -13.55
N PHE A 403 -15.32 -18.42 -14.72
CA PHE A 403 -14.55 -17.83 -15.81
C PHE A 403 -15.45 -17.52 -17.02
N ASN A 404 -15.05 -16.52 -17.80
CA ASN A 404 -15.65 -16.22 -19.10
C ASN A 404 -15.15 -17.19 -20.17
N ALA A 405 -15.80 -17.21 -21.33
CA ALA A 405 -15.37 -18.04 -22.46
C ALA A 405 -13.95 -17.72 -22.99
N ASP A 406 -13.42 -16.53 -22.69
CA ASP A 406 -12.05 -16.12 -23.04
C ASP A 406 -10.99 -16.55 -22.01
N GLY A 407 -11.39 -17.20 -20.90
CA GLY A 407 -10.51 -17.64 -19.83
C GLY A 407 -10.22 -16.59 -18.75
N SER A 408 -10.79 -15.38 -18.85
CA SER A 408 -10.73 -14.35 -17.79
C SER A 408 -11.71 -14.64 -16.66
N ILE A 409 -11.43 -14.12 -15.46
CA ILE A 409 -12.31 -14.27 -14.29
C ILE A 409 -13.61 -13.48 -14.47
N ASN A 410 -14.75 -14.11 -14.19
CA ASN A 410 -16.06 -13.47 -14.21
C ASN A 410 -16.51 -13.08 -12.80
N ALA A 411 -15.96 -11.98 -12.28
CA ALA A 411 -16.28 -11.45 -10.96
C ALA A 411 -16.46 -9.93 -11.00
N THR A 412 -17.23 -9.39 -10.06
CA THR A 412 -17.43 -7.96 -9.83
C THR A 412 -16.48 -7.50 -8.73
N ALA A 413 -15.78 -6.39 -8.98
CA ALA A 413 -14.86 -5.80 -8.01
C ALA A 413 -15.58 -5.33 -6.73
N ASN A 414 -14.86 -5.37 -5.60
CA ASN A 414 -15.31 -4.85 -4.32
C ASN A 414 -15.39 -3.30 -4.33
N ALA A 415 -15.80 -2.69 -3.22
CA ALA A 415 -15.93 -1.23 -3.08
C ALA A 415 -14.62 -0.45 -3.33
N ASN A 416 -13.46 -1.13 -3.25
CA ASN A 416 -12.12 -0.56 -3.47
C ASN A 416 -11.62 -0.77 -4.90
N GLY A 417 -12.40 -1.42 -5.77
CA GLY A 417 -12.02 -1.71 -7.15
C GLY A 417 -11.18 -2.99 -7.32
N ASN A 418 -11.00 -3.80 -6.27
CA ASN A 418 -10.24 -5.04 -6.30
C ASN A 418 -11.14 -6.26 -6.53
N LEU A 419 -10.67 -7.23 -7.32
CA LEU A 419 -11.29 -8.55 -7.46
C LEU A 419 -10.68 -9.47 -6.42
N ALA A 420 -11.32 -9.61 -5.26
CA ALA A 420 -10.75 -10.34 -4.14
C ALA A 420 -11.79 -11.12 -3.31
N ILE A 421 -11.31 -12.19 -2.68
CA ILE A 421 -12.00 -12.94 -1.64
C ILE A 421 -11.51 -12.39 -0.29
N SER A 422 -12.37 -11.69 0.43
CA SER A 422 -12.02 -11.09 1.73
C SER A 422 -12.19 -12.14 2.83
N LEU A 423 -11.10 -12.65 3.39
CA LEU A 423 -11.12 -13.57 4.53
C LEU A 423 -11.03 -12.78 5.83
N ASN A 424 -12.03 -12.90 6.70
CA ASN A 424 -12.11 -12.15 7.95
C ASN A 424 -12.08 -13.08 9.17
N GLY A 425 -11.48 -12.63 10.27
CA GLY A 425 -11.55 -13.32 11.55
C GLY A 425 -10.92 -14.71 11.56
N ILE A 426 -9.83 -14.90 10.83
CA ILE A 426 -9.08 -16.18 10.82
C ILE A 426 -8.38 -16.32 12.16
N ASN A 427 -8.74 -17.35 12.94
CA ASN A 427 -8.09 -17.60 14.22
C ASN A 427 -7.04 -18.71 14.08
N TYR A 428 -5.76 -18.36 14.21
CA TYR A 428 -4.64 -19.30 14.11
C TYR A 428 -4.43 -20.18 15.36
N ASN A 429 -5.28 -20.07 16.40
CA ASN A 429 -5.23 -20.82 17.66
C ASN A 429 -3.89 -20.72 18.42
N ASN A 430 -3.10 -19.69 18.14
CA ASN A 430 -1.80 -19.42 18.74
C ASN A 430 -1.81 -18.20 19.69
N GLY A 431 -2.99 -17.62 19.94
CA GLY A 431 -3.18 -16.43 20.78
C GLY A 431 -2.92 -15.10 20.07
N SER A 432 -2.67 -15.09 18.76
CA SER A 432 -2.66 -13.87 17.96
C SER A 432 -4.06 -13.29 17.82
N ASP A 433 -4.14 -12.00 17.50
CA ASP A 433 -5.40 -11.43 17.03
C ASP A 433 -5.85 -12.13 15.73
N PRO A 434 -7.16 -12.27 15.48
CA PRO A 434 -7.65 -12.86 14.25
C PRO A 434 -7.17 -12.08 13.03
N GLY A 435 -6.60 -12.79 12.06
CA GLY A 435 -6.12 -12.20 10.81
C GLY A 435 -7.27 -11.87 9.85
N ASN A 436 -7.17 -10.72 9.20
CA ASN A 436 -8.02 -10.34 8.06
C ASN A 436 -7.11 -10.11 6.85
N PHE A 437 -7.37 -10.77 5.73
CA PHE A 437 -6.64 -10.50 4.50
C PHE A 437 -7.48 -10.75 3.25
N GLU A 438 -7.11 -10.09 2.17
CA GLU A 438 -7.75 -10.21 0.86
C GLU A 438 -6.94 -11.13 -0.04
N PHE A 439 -7.57 -12.19 -0.52
CA PHE A 439 -7.02 -13.06 -1.55
C PHE A 439 -7.46 -12.54 -2.93
N GLN A 440 -6.56 -11.94 -3.68
CA GLN A 440 -6.84 -11.39 -5.00
C GLN A 440 -7.06 -12.53 -6.02
N ILE A 441 -8.01 -12.36 -6.92
CA ILE A 441 -8.35 -13.33 -7.97
C ILE A 441 -8.20 -12.77 -9.39
N ASP A 442 -7.69 -11.54 -9.53
CA ASP A 442 -7.53 -10.85 -10.82
C ASP A 442 -6.59 -11.60 -11.77
N ARG A 443 -5.52 -12.20 -11.25
CA ARG A 443 -4.50 -12.92 -12.02
C ARG A 443 -4.80 -14.41 -12.18
N LEU A 444 -6.03 -14.84 -11.92
CA LEU A 444 -6.48 -16.20 -12.18
C LEU A 444 -7.00 -16.32 -13.62
N THR A 445 -6.56 -17.35 -14.33
CA THR A 445 -6.98 -17.61 -15.72
C THR A 445 -7.36 -19.06 -15.91
N GLN A 446 -8.26 -19.34 -16.86
CA GLN A 446 -8.59 -20.71 -17.26
C GLN A 446 -8.21 -20.93 -18.72
N LEU A 447 -7.16 -21.71 -18.96
CA LEU A 447 -6.67 -22.05 -20.30
C LEU A 447 -6.41 -23.55 -20.41
N ASN A 448 -6.37 -24.04 -21.65
CA ASN A 448 -6.07 -25.44 -21.94
C ASN A 448 -4.57 -25.76 -21.76
N SER A 449 -4.14 -25.85 -20.52
CA SER A 449 -2.83 -26.36 -20.11
C SER A 449 -2.92 -27.00 -18.72
N SER A 450 -1.92 -27.80 -18.34
CA SER A 450 -1.81 -28.28 -16.96
C SER A 450 -1.76 -27.10 -15.97
N PHE A 451 -2.22 -27.34 -14.74
CA PHE A 451 -2.19 -26.35 -13.67
C PHE A 451 -0.79 -25.78 -13.47
N LEU A 452 -0.68 -24.45 -13.54
CA LEU A 452 0.59 -23.75 -13.37
C LEU A 452 0.41 -22.57 -12.44
N THR A 453 1.19 -22.54 -11.36
CA THR A 453 1.38 -21.35 -10.53
C THR A 453 2.60 -20.61 -11.07
N THR A 454 2.39 -19.42 -11.63
CA THR A 454 3.47 -18.62 -12.21
C THR A 454 4.16 -17.79 -11.14
N ASP A 455 3.36 -17.22 -10.23
CA ASP A 455 3.82 -16.26 -9.23
C ASP A 455 2.84 -16.24 -8.05
N ILE A 456 3.33 -15.92 -6.85
CA ILE A 456 2.50 -15.70 -5.65
C ILE A 456 3.13 -14.56 -4.88
N ASP A 457 2.45 -13.43 -4.83
CA ASP A 457 2.91 -12.25 -4.11
C ASP A 457 2.09 -12.06 -2.81
N GLN A 458 2.73 -11.54 -1.76
CA GLN A 458 2.07 -11.27 -0.47
C GLN A 458 2.81 -10.17 0.28
N ASN A 459 2.10 -9.42 1.11
CA ASN A 459 2.63 -8.22 1.78
C ASN A 459 2.92 -8.37 3.28
N GLY A 460 2.77 -9.56 3.85
CA GLY A 460 3.15 -9.85 5.22
C GLY A 460 4.64 -10.12 5.36
N SER A 461 5.16 -10.01 6.59
CA SER A 461 6.56 -10.28 6.89
C SER A 461 6.72 -10.91 8.27
N SER A 462 7.71 -11.80 8.37
CA SER A 462 8.14 -12.36 9.66
C SER A 462 8.70 -11.27 10.56
N PHE A 463 8.78 -11.54 11.86
CA PHE A 463 9.49 -10.68 12.79
C PHE A 463 10.94 -10.43 12.35
N GLY A 464 11.26 -9.15 12.08
CA GLY A 464 12.58 -8.69 11.73
C GLY A 464 13.17 -7.80 12.82
N VAL A 465 14.45 -7.97 13.13
CA VAL A 465 15.20 -7.03 13.98
C VAL A 465 15.82 -5.95 13.12
N ARG A 466 16.02 -4.75 13.68
CA ARG A 466 16.69 -3.65 12.99
C ARG A 466 18.12 -4.06 12.58
N ARG A 467 18.44 -3.95 11.29
CA ARG A 467 19.78 -4.24 10.74
C ARG A 467 20.53 -2.94 10.43
N ASP A 468 19.89 -2.04 9.72
CA ASP A 468 20.48 -0.78 9.28
C ASP A 468 19.42 0.33 9.20
N TYR A 469 19.85 1.55 8.95
CA TYR A 469 18.98 2.65 8.55
C TYR A 469 19.66 3.50 7.48
N SER A 470 18.85 4.17 6.67
CA SER A 470 19.28 5.07 5.62
C SER A 470 18.43 6.32 5.65
N ILE A 471 18.97 7.42 5.13
CA ILE A 471 18.26 8.70 5.06
C ILE A 471 18.27 9.09 3.58
N ASP A 472 17.09 9.30 3.02
CA ASP A 472 16.92 9.66 1.63
C ASP A 472 17.10 11.17 1.38
N GLU A 473 17.01 11.57 0.11
CA GLU A 473 17.16 12.96 -0.30
C GLU A 473 15.99 13.87 0.12
N ASN A 474 14.83 13.27 0.40
CA ASN A 474 13.63 13.92 0.90
C ASN A 474 13.62 14.02 2.43
N GLY A 475 14.72 13.62 3.07
CA GLY A 475 14.89 13.64 4.52
C GLY A 475 14.13 12.54 5.25
N VAL A 476 13.60 11.53 4.55
CA VAL A 476 12.94 10.37 5.14
C VAL A 476 13.98 9.39 5.64
N VAL A 477 13.84 9.03 6.91
CA VAL A 477 14.64 8.07 7.65
C VAL A 477 13.98 6.70 7.50
N ASN A 478 14.59 5.89 6.65
CA ASN A 478 14.16 4.54 6.34
C ASN A 478 14.95 3.54 7.18
N VAL A 479 14.27 2.63 7.86
CA VAL A 479 14.89 1.57 8.65
C VAL A 479 14.80 0.25 7.90
N LEU A 480 15.94 -0.44 7.81
CA LEU A 480 16.06 -1.74 7.17
C LEU A 480 16.09 -2.83 8.23
N PHE A 481 15.14 -3.75 8.13
CA PHE A 481 15.01 -4.88 9.04
C PHE A 481 15.66 -6.15 8.47
N SER A 482 15.84 -7.17 9.32
CA SER A 482 16.42 -8.46 8.93
C SER A 482 15.50 -9.31 8.06
N ASN A 483 14.21 -8.98 8.00
CA ASN A 483 13.21 -9.55 7.09
C ASN A 483 13.19 -8.84 5.72
N ASP A 484 14.22 -8.02 5.43
CA ASP A 484 14.40 -7.22 4.22
C ASP A 484 13.29 -6.18 3.96
N GLU A 485 12.44 -5.92 4.96
CA GLU A 485 11.46 -4.84 4.94
C GLU A 485 12.14 -3.49 5.19
N ILE A 486 11.71 -2.47 4.43
CA ILE A 486 12.13 -1.08 4.60
C ILE A 486 10.94 -0.27 5.09
N VAL A 487 11.02 0.25 6.31
CA VAL A 487 9.94 1.04 6.90
C VAL A 487 10.37 2.50 7.02
N PRO A 488 9.63 3.46 6.42
CA PRO A 488 9.86 4.88 6.68
C PRO A 488 9.33 5.24 8.07
N LEU A 489 10.17 5.77 8.96
CA LEU A 489 9.76 6.10 10.34
C LEU A 489 9.63 7.59 10.61
N TYR A 490 10.59 8.37 10.15
CA TYR A 490 10.66 9.80 10.41
C TYR A 490 11.03 10.58 9.15
N GLN A 491 10.49 11.78 8.99
CA GLN A 491 10.93 12.73 7.98
C GLN A 491 11.51 13.95 8.68
N ILE A 492 12.76 14.27 8.36
CA ILE A 492 13.48 15.38 8.97
C ILE A 492 12.82 16.68 8.53
N ALA A 493 12.40 17.48 9.51
CA ALA A 493 11.82 18.78 9.26
C ALA A 493 12.90 19.81 8.99
N ILE A 494 12.70 20.59 7.93
CA ILE A 494 13.55 21.73 7.60
C ILE A 494 12.84 23.00 8.05
N ALA A 495 13.51 23.79 8.90
CA ALA A 495 13.02 25.11 9.29
C ALA A 495 13.47 26.16 8.27
N ASP A 496 12.50 26.84 7.68
CA ASP A 496 12.68 27.99 6.80
C ASP A 496 12.35 29.30 7.55
N PHE A 497 13.06 30.36 7.20
CA PHE A 497 12.92 31.68 7.79
C PHE A 497 12.87 32.74 6.70
N PRO A 498 11.94 33.72 6.77
CA PRO A 498 11.94 34.86 5.87
C PRO A 498 13.26 35.63 5.88
N ASN A 499 13.95 35.69 7.04
CA ASN A 499 15.23 36.35 7.18
C ASN A 499 16.21 35.55 8.07
N TYR A 500 17.04 34.72 7.43
CA TYR A 500 18.11 33.95 8.08
C TYR A 500 19.13 34.81 8.85
N ASN A 501 19.42 36.03 8.38
CA ASN A 501 20.42 36.88 9.03
C ASN A 501 19.87 37.59 10.29
N GLY A 502 18.55 37.53 10.51
CA GLY A 502 17.89 38.00 11.74
C GLY A 502 17.92 36.99 12.89
N LEU A 503 18.43 35.78 12.65
CA LEU A 503 18.58 34.76 13.67
C LEU A 503 19.65 35.16 14.68
N LYS A 504 19.41 34.86 15.96
CA LYS A 504 20.40 35.08 17.00
C LYS A 504 21.28 33.84 17.11
N SER A 505 22.57 34.00 16.86
CA SER A 505 23.56 32.97 17.13
C SER A 505 23.63 32.72 18.64
N GLU A 506 23.46 31.48 19.04
CA GLU A 506 23.78 30.98 20.37
C GLU A 506 25.12 30.24 20.32
N SER A 507 25.54 29.64 21.43
CA SER A 507 26.78 28.86 21.49
C SER A 507 26.70 27.62 20.59
N LEU A 508 27.84 27.08 20.14
CA LEU A 508 27.93 25.76 19.49
C LEU A 508 27.20 25.64 18.12
N ASN A 509 27.25 26.69 17.29
CA ASN A 509 26.64 26.75 15.94
C ASN A 509 25.12 26.51 15.89
N VAL A 510 24.43 26.75 17.02
CA VAL A 510 22.96 26.78 17.04
C VAL A 510 22.44 28.21 16.99
N TYR A 511 21.22 28.36 16.48
CA TYR A 511 20.52 29.62 16.28
C TYR A 511 19.17 29.57 16.96
N THR A 512 18.70 30.73 17.42
CA THR A 512 17.33 30.93 17.92
C THR A 512 16.60 31.96 17.07
N SER A 513 15.30 31.76 16.92
CA SER A 513 14.42 32.70 16.21
C SER A 513 14.27 34.00 17.01
N THR A 514 14.26 35.13 16.31
CA THR A 514 14.00 36.45 16.91
C THR A 514 12.85 37.14 16.17
N ASN A 515 12.41 38.29 16.67
CA ASN A 515 11.44 39.12 15.95
C ASN A 515 11.97 39.60 14.57
N GLU A 516 13.29 39.68 14.38
CA GLU A 516 13.92 40.10 13.12
C GLU A 516 14.05 38.97 12.10
N SER A 517 14.04 37.70 12.54
CA SER A 517 14.06 36.54 11.63
C SER A 517 12.70 36.27 11.00
N GLY A 518 11.63 36.75 11.64
CA GLY A 518 10.26 36.35 11.36
C GLY A 518 9.89 35.03 12.04
N GLU A 519 8.65 34.62 11.82
CA GLU A 519 8.13 33.32 12.27
C GLU A 519 8.78 32.18 11.47
N VAL A 520 9.05 31.07 12.16
CA VAL A 520 9.59 29.85 11.55
C VAL A 520 8.47 29.14 10.80
N SER A 521 8.75 28.62 9.61
CA SER A 521 7.88 27.67 8.93
C SER A 521 8.61 26.34 8.79
N PHE A 522 7.93 25.24 9.10
CA PHE A 522 8.49 23.91 8.95
C PHE A 522 8.04 23.32 7.62
N ARG A 523 9.00 22.84 6.83
CA ARG A 523 8.75 22.30 5.50
C ARG A 523 9.46 20.96 5.31
N GLU A 524 8.87 20.15 4.45
CA GLU A 524 9.51 18.96 3.91
C GLU A 524 10.77 19.33 3.13
N ALA A 525 11.75 18.42 3.10
CA ALA A 525 12.92 18.60 2.28
C ALA A 525 12.58 18.47 0.79
N ASN A 526 13.29 19.20 -0.06
CA ASN A 526 13.15 19.14 -1.52
C ASN A 526 11.77 19.56 -2.09
N VAL A 527 10.87 20.12 -1.26
CA VAL A 527 9.53 20.55 -1.67
C VAL A 527 9.39 22.08 -1.52
N ASN A 528 8.71 22.73 -2.47
CA ASN A 528 8.38 24.16 -2.43
C ASN A 528 9.57 25.13 -2.18
N GLY A 529 10.76 24.78 -2.68
CA GLY A 529 11.96 25.61 -2.54
C GLY A 529 12.74 25.40 -1.23
N SER A 530 12.31 24.49 -0.37
CA SER A 530 13.11 24.01 0.75
C SER A 530 14.34 23.25 0.26
N GLY A 531 15.42 23.31 1.05
CA GLY A 531 16.64 22.60 0.73
C GLY A 531 16.46 21.08 0.67
N GLN A 532 17.30 20.43 -0.13
CA GLN A 532 17.41 18.97 -0.22
C GLN A 532 18.36 18.46 0.87
N VAL A 533 18.05 17.32 1.48
CA VAL A 533 18.96 16.68 2.44
C VAL A 533 19.89 15.73 1.70
N PHE A 534 21.17 15.73 2.04
CA PHE A 534 22.16 14.76 1.56
C PHE A 534 22.73 14.00 2.74
N SER A 535 22.39 12.71 2.85
CA SER A 535 23.03 11.79 3.78
C SER A 535 24.49 11.53 3.38
N GLY A 536 25.34 11.20 4.35
CA GLY A 536 26.75 10.93 4.10
C GLY A 536 27.61 12.17 3.92
N SER A 537 27.11 13.36 4.24
CA SER A 537 27.80 14.63 3.98
C SER A 537 27.58 15.66 5.08
N PHE A 538 28.46 16.65 5.21
CA PHE A 538 28.19 17.86 5.99
C PHE A 538 28.50 19.10 5.18
N GLU A 539 27.91 20.23 5.57
CA GLU A 539 28.29 21.53 5.03
C GLU A 539 29.56 22.05 5.70
N GLN A 540 30.58 22.42 4.90
CA GLN A 540 31.75 23.14 5.39
C GLN A 540 31.40 24.59 5.76
N SER A 541 32.32 25.25 6.47
CA SER A 541 32.19 26.69 6.67
C SER A 541 32.17 27.43 5.32
N ASN A 542 31.36 28.48 5.23
CA ASN A 542 31.35 29.40 4.08
C ASN A 542 32.43 30.50 4.19
N VAL A 543 33.38 30.36 5.12
CA VAL A 543 34.51 31.29 5.29
C VAL A 543 35.57 31.03 4.22
N ASP A 544 36.04 32.10 3.57
CA ASP A 544 37.22 32.04 2.70
C ASP A 544 38.42 32.68 3.42
N LEU A 545 39.42 31.86 3.73
CA LEU A 545 40.64 32.31 4.41
C LEU A 545 41.36 33.43 3.65
N ALA A 546 41.37 33.41 2.32
CA ALA A 546 42.07 34.42 1.54
C ALA A 546 41.43 35.82 1.72
N ASP A 547 40.09 35.88 1.71
CA ASP A 547 39.35 37.12 1.95
C ASP A 547 39.48 37.57 3.41
N GLU A 548 39.40 36.64 4.38
CA GLU A 548 39.58 36.96 5.80
C GLU A 548 40.98 37.50 6.12
N PHE A 549 42.05 36.93 5.58
CA PHE A 549 43.41 37.46 5.77
C PHE A 549 43.60 38.84 5.11
N SER A 550 42.99 39.08 3.94
CA SER A 550 43.00 40.40 3.30
C SER A 550 42.31 41.45 4.19
N ARG A 551 41.12 41.12 4.70
CA ARG A 551 40.37 41.98 5.63
C ARG A 551 41.13 42.21 6.93
N LEU A 552 41.78 41.18 7.49
CA LEU A 552 42.61 41.31 8.68
C LEU A 552 43.70 42.39 8.48
N ILE A 553 44.39 42.36 7.34
CA ILE A 553 45.44 43.33 7.02
C ILE A 553 44.86 44.75 6.89
N ILE A 554 43.70 44.89 6.25
CA ILE A 554 43.02 46.19 6.09
C ILE A 554 42.60 46.74 7.46
N THR A 555 41.96 45.92 8.29
CA THR A 555 41.49 46.31 9.63
C THR A 555 42.65 46.63 10.57
N GLN A 556 43.76 45.88 10.51
CA GLN A 556 44.98 46.18 11.28
C GLN A 556 45.62 47.52 10.86
N ARG A 557 45.69 47.81 9.55
CA ARG A 557 46.16 49.10 9.04
C ARG A 557 45.24 50.24 9.49
N ALA A 558 43.92 50.04 9.46
CA ALA A 558 42.95 51.02 9.92
C ALA A 558 43.08 51.29 11.43
N TYR A 559 43.26 50.25 12.25
CA TYR A 559 43.51 50.38 13.69
C TYR A 559 44.80 51.16 13.97
N SER A 560 45.89 50.83 13.24
CA SER A 560 47.19 51.53 13.36
C SER A 560 47.14 52.99 12.90
N ALA A 561 46.26 53.33 11.95
CA ALA A 561 46.01 54.70 11.54
C ALA A 561 45.23 55.47 12.61
N GLY A 562 44.22 54.84 13.22
CA GLY A 562 43.43 55.43 14.32
C GLY A 562 44.28 55.77 15.55
N THR A 563 45.23 54.92 15.93
CA THR A 563 46.13 55.20 17.07
C THR A 563 47.07 56.37 16.80
N LYS A 564 47.52 56.56 15.55
CA LYS A 564 48.31 57.75 15.16
C LYS A 564 47.52 59.06 15.30
N VAL A 565 46.22 59.05 15.00
CA VAL A 565 45.35 60.22 15.18
C VAL A 565 45.26 60.61 16.65
N ILE A 566 45.12 59.63 17.56
CA ILE A 566 45.11 59.87 19.01
C ILE A 566 46.45 60.43 19.48
N ASN A 567 47.57 59.82 19.10
CA ASN A 567 48.91 60.31 19.47
C ASN A 567 49.14 61.77 19.02
N THR A 568 48.66 62.12 17.83
CA THR A 568 48.78 63.49 17.30
C THR A 568 47.90 64.47 18.08
N ALA A 569 46.68 64.05 18.45
CA ALA A 569 45.79 64.84 19.28
C ALA A 569 46.34 65.05 20.69
N ASP A 570 46.94 64.02 21.30
CA ASP A 570 47.59 64.10 22.60
C ASP A 570 48.79 65.05 22.58
N GLN A 571 49.60 65.02 21.52
CA GLN A 571 50.70 65.97 21.33
C GLN A 571 50.20 67.42 21.23
N MET A 572 49.10 67.67 20.50
CA MET A 572 48.50 69.00 20.42
C MET A 572 47.91 69.48 21.76
N LEU A 573 47.31 68.58 22.54
CA LEU A 573 46.80 68.91 23.89
C LEU A 573 47.94 69.22 24.86
N ALA A 574 49.03 68.43 24.80
CA ALA A 574 50.23 68.68 25.61
C ALA A 574 50.85 70.04 25.26
N GLU A 575 50.93 70.39 23.97
CA GLU A 575 51.42 71.69 23.53
C GLU A 575 50.51 72.84 24.00
N LEU A 576 49.18 72.67 23.90
CA LEU A 576 48.22 73.65 24.43
C LEU A 576 48.35 73.87 25.94
N LEU A 577 48.63 72.81 26.71
CA LEU A 577 48.86 72.91 28.15
C LEU A 577 50.20 73.58 28.49
N ASN A 578 51.19 73.47 27.60
CA ASN A 578 52.49 74.11 27.73
C ASN A 578 52.50 75.59 27.32
N ILE A 579 51.50 76.04 26.54
CA ILE A 579 51.26 77.46 26.27
C ILE A 579 50.60 78.08 27.51
N ARG A 580 51.43 78.50 28.46
CA ARG A 580 51.06 79.37 29.58
C ARG A 580 51.72 80.73 29.46
#